data_AF-A0A967WJJ9-F1
#
_entry.id   AF-A0A967WJJ9-F1
#
_cell.length_a   1.000
_cell.length_b   1.000
_cell.length_c   1.000
_cell.angle_alpha   90.00
_cell.angle_beta   90.00
_cell.angle_gamma   90.00
#
_symmetry.space_group_name_H-M   'P 1'
#
loop_
_entity.id
_entity.type
_entity.pdbx_description
1 polymer ?
#
loop_
_entity_poly.entity_id
_entity_poly.type
_entity_poly.pdbx_seq_one_letter_code
_entity_poly.pdbx_strand_id
1 'polypeptide(L)' 'EELVGEIQDEHEALRDDLREESPGCWLVPGFLEVERAAGLVGMSVNGAEVETVGGLITGILGRVPEAGESLVHEGIQ' A
#
# COMPACT_ATOMS: atom_id res chain seq x y z
N GLU A 1 -33.09 -17.37 -2.42
CA GLU A 1 -32.31 -16.34 -1.73
C GLU A 1 -31.32 -17.07 -0.83
N GLU A 2 -30.07 -17.13 -1.27
CA GLU A 2 -28.96 -17.59 -0.44
C GLU A 2 -28.31 -16.32 0.12
N LEU A 3 -28.61 -16.00 1.39
CA LEU A 3 -27.75 -15.12 2.17
C LEU A 3 -26.58 -15.97 2.68
N VAL A 4 -25.63 -16.27 1.80
CA VAL A 4 -24.30 -16.71 2.22
C VAL A 4 -23.49 -15.44 2.39
N GLY A 5 -23.57 -14.86 3.58
CA GLY A 5 -22.62 -13.84 3.99
C GLY A 5 -21.26 -14.53 4.10
N GLU A 6 -20.37 -14.28 3.15
CA GLU A 6 -18.97 -14.60 3.33
C GLU A 6 -18.46 -13.75 4.48
N ILE A 7 -18.42 -14.33 5.68
CA ILE A 7 -17.72 -13.75 6.80
C ILE A 7 -16.24 -13.99 6.49
N GLN A 8 -15.67 -13.11 5.67
CA GLN A 8 -14.23 -13.02 5.51
C GLN A 8 -13.65 -12.64 6.87
N ASP A 9 -12.85 -13.55 7.43
CA ASP A 9 -12.15 -13.32 8.68
C ASP A 9 -11.29 -12.05 8.51
N GLU A 10 -11.45 -11.08 9.40
CA GLU A 10 -10.77 -9.78 9.35
C GLU A 10 -9.23 -9.93 9.33
N HIS A 11 -8.72 -11.09 9.78
CA HIS A 11 -7.31 -11.44 9.74
C HIS A 11 -6.81 -12.02 8.40
N GLU A 12 -7.71 -12.52 7.55
CA GLU A 12 -7.38 -13.04 6.21
C GLU A 12 -7.32 -11.91 5.16
N ALA A 13 -8.18 -10.89 5.31
CA ALA A 13 -8.15 -9.68 4.48
C ALA A 13 -6.79 -8.96 4.46
N LEU A 14 -6.07 -8.95 5.59
CA LEU A 14 -4.73 -8.36 5.70
C LEU A 14 -3.69 -9.01 4.77
N ARG A 15 -3.91 -10.26 4.32
CA ARG A 15 -3.03 -10.94 3.35
C ARG A 15 -3.44 -10.70 1.90
N ASP A 16 -4.70 -10.36 1.64
CA ASP A 16 -5.25 -10.10 0.31
C ASP A 16 -5.10 -8.64 -0.16
N ASP A 17 -4.64 -7.73 0.71
CA ASP A 17 -4.47 -6.31 0.39
C ASP A 17 -3.31 -6.02 -0.59
N LEU A 18 -2.47 -7.01 -0.93
CA LEU A 18 -1.43 -6.87 -1.94
C LEU A 18 -1.88 -7.49 -3.27
N ARG A 19 -2.29 -6.65 -4.23
CA ARG A 19 -2.70 -7.10 -5.56
C ARG A 19 -2.47 -6.04 -6.63
N GLU A 20 -2.20 -6.48 -7.86
CA GLU A 20 -2.11 -5.60 -9.02
C GLU A 20 -3.53 -5.34 -9.57
N GLU A 21 -3.98 -4.10 -9.52
CA GLU A 21 -5.30 -3.70 -10.04
C GLU A 21 -5.26 -3.50 -11.57
N SER A 22 -4.12 -3.03 -12.08
CA SER A 22 -3.82 -2.87 -13.51
C SER A 22 -2.31 -2.76 -13.72
N PRO A 23 -1.78 -2.89 -14.95
CA PRO A 23 -0.33 -2.88 -15.20
C PRO A 23 0.38 -1.68 -14.54
N GLY A 24 1.20 -1.96 -13.53
CA GLY A 24 1.95 -0.95 -12.77
C GLY A 24 1.17 -0.22 -11.68
N CYS A 25 -0.08 -0.60 -11.41
CA CYS A 25 -0.92 -0.07 -10.34
C CYS A 25 -1.22 -1.16 -9.32
N TRP A 26 -0.76 -0.96 -8.10
CA TRP A 26 -0.85 -1.94 -7.03
C TRP A 26 -1.66 -1.40 -5.86
N LEU A 27 -2.62 -2.19 -5.39
CA LEU A 27 -3.14 -2.06 -4.04
C LEU A 27 -2.12 -2.74 -3.11
N VAL A 28 -1.69 -2.03 -2.08
CA VAL A 28 -0.73 -2.54 -1.10
C VAL A 28 -1.18 -2.19 0.33
N PRO A 29 -0.88 -3.04 1.32
CA PRO A 29 -1.12 -2.69 2.70
C PRO A 29 -0.12 -1.61 3.16
N GLY A 30 -0.57 -0.70 4.03
CA GLY A 30 0.29 0.37 4.56
C GLY A 30 1.47 -0.14 5.39
N PHE A 31 1.41 -1.37 5.92
CA PHE A 31 2.53 -1.99 6.63
C PHE A 31 3.53 -2.70 5.69
N LEU A 32 3.30 -2.71 4.38
CA LEU A 32 4.25 -3.27 3.41
C LEU A 32 5.57 -2.50 3.49
N GLU A 33 6.68 -3.22 3.43
CA GLU A 33 8.01 -2.62 3.38
C GLU A 33 8.18 -1.77 2.12
N VAL A 34 8.81 -0.59 2.25
CA VAL A 34 9.01 0.34 1.14
C VAL A 34 9.83 -0.30 0.02
N GLU A 35 10.90 -1.04 0.36
CA GLU A 35 11.72 -1.75 -0.64
C GLU A 35 10.91 -2.78 -1.42
N ARG A 36 10.02 -3.50 -0.72
CA ARG A 36 9.15 -4.49 -1.36
C ARG A 36 8.14 -3.82 -2.27
N ALA A 37 7.52 -2.72 -1.85
CA ALA A 37 6.60 -1.94 -2.67
C ALA A 37 7.28 -1.40 -3.94
N ALA A 38 8.50 -0.86 -3.81
CA ALA A 38 9.28 -0.38 -4.94
C ALA A 38 9.61 -1.50 -5.94
N GLY A 39 9.91 -2.70 -5.45
CA GLY A 39 10.15 -3.87 -6.29
C GLY A 39 8.97 -4.26 -7.17
N LEU A 40 7.72 -4.02 -6.74
CA LEU A 40 6.50 -4.31 -7.52
C LEU A 40 6.40 -3.46 -8.78
N VAL A 41 6.90 -2.22 -8.72
CA VAL A 41 6.90 -1.26 -9.83
C VAL A 41 8.26 -1.18 -10.54
N GLY A 42 9.20 -2.07 -10.22
CA GLY A 42 10.53 -2.12 -10.83
C GLY A 42 11.45 -0.97 -10.43
N MET A 43 11.20 -0.35 -9.28
CA MET A 43 12.02 0.72 -8.72
C MET A 43 12.92 0.20 -7.60
N SER A 44 13.95 0.97 -7.29
CA SER A 44 14.84 0.71 -6.15
C SER A 44 14.84 1.95 -5.26
N VAL A 45 14.53 1.76 -3.99
CA VAL A 45 14.57 2.82 -2.99
C VAL A 45 15.90 2.68 -2.24
N ASN A 46 16.69 3.75 -2.23
CA ASN A 46 17.97 3.78 -1.52
C ASN A 46 17.85 4.75 -0.34
N GLY A 47 18.21 4.29 0.85
CA GLY A 47 18.32 5.15 2.03
C GLY A 47 16.98 5.68 2.57
N ALA A 48 15.88 4.95 2.38
CA ALA A 48 14.64 5.29 3.07
C ALA A 48 14.86 5.21 4.59
N GLU A 49 14.63 6.33 5.29
CA GLU A 49 14.64 6.37 6.76
C GLU A 49 13.40 5.69 7.38
N VAL A 50 12.47 5.26 6.52
CA VAL A 50 11.15 4.73 6.85
C VAL A 50 11.03 3.30 6.33
N GLU A 51 10.52 2.42 7.18
CA GLU A 51 10.48 0.98 6.89
C GLU A 51 9.24 0.60 6.05
N THR A 52 8.11 1.27 6.25
CA THR A 52 6.80 0.89 5.67
C THR A 52 6.21 1.95 4.75
N VAL A 53 5.36 1.55 3.80
CA VAL A 53 4.63 2.46 2.89
C VAL A 53 3.84 3.52 3.66
N GLY A 54 3.12 3.13 4.71
CA GLY A 54 2.37 4.04 5.57
C GLY A 54 3.29 5.01 6.32
N GLY A 55 4.43 4.53 6.80
CA GLY A 55 5.48 5.36 7.39
C GLY A 55 6.05 6.38 6.40
N LEU A 56 6.28 5.97 5.15
CA LEU A 56 6.72 6.85 4.07
C LEU A 56 5.70 7.95 3.78
N ILE A 57 4.43 7.57 3.57
CA ILE A 57 3.35 8.53 3.27
C ILE A 57 3.21 9.56 4.40
N THR A 58 3.13 9.10 5.65
CA THR A 58 2.99 10.00 6.80
C THR A 58 4.24 10.83 7.06
N GLY A 59 5.44 10.28 6.81
CA GLY A 59 6.71 11.00 6.88
C GLY A 59 6.80 12.13 5.85
N ILE A 60 6.34 11.89 4.61
CA ILE A 60 6.29 12.91 3.55
C ILE A 60 5.26 14.01 3.90
N LEU A 61 4.06 13.61 4.33
CA LEU A 61 2.97 14.56 4.59
C LEU A 61 3.09 15.29 5.93
N GLY A 62 3.84 14.75 6.89
CA GLY A 62 3.91 15.24 8.27
C GLY A 62 2.61 15.07 9.05
N ARG A 63 1.64 14.30 8.52
CA ARG A 63 0.34 14.01 9.11
C ARG A 63 -0.22 12.69 8.56
N VAL A 64 -1.30 12.22 9.18
CA VAL A 64 -2.10 11.11 8.62
C VAL A 64 -2.92 11.64 7.42
N PRO A 65 -2.86 10.99 6.25
CA PRO A 65 -3.68 11.35 5.09
C PRO A 65 -5.16 11.05 5.31
N GLU A 66 -6.03 11.75 4.58
CA GLU A 66 -7.45 11.38 4.50
C GLU A 66 -7.68 10.31 3.43
N ALA A 67 -8.77 9.53 3.56
CA ALA A 67 -9.10 8.52 2.57
C ALA A 67 -9.39 9.15 1.20
N GLY A 68 -8.76 8.62 0.15
CA GLY A 68 -8.86 9.16 -1.21
C GLY A 68 -7.87 10.28 -1.52
N GLU A 69 -7.04 10.68 -0.56
CA GLU A 69 -5.92 11.57 -0.81
C GLU A 69 -4.85 10.88 -1.67
N SER A 70 -4.20 11.64 -2.56
CA SER A 70 -3.14 11.16 -3.45
C SER A 70 -1.93 12.07 -3.38
N LEU A 71 -0.74 11.49 -3.49
CA LEU A 71 0.52 12.24 -3.54
C LEU A 71 1.43 11.64 -4.61
N VAL A 72 2.39 12.42 -5.10
CA VAL A 72 3.42 11.93 -6.02
C VAL A 72 4.77 12.01 -5.35
N HIS A 73 5.50 10.90 -5.30
CA HIS A 73 6.83 10.81 -4.72
C HIS A 73 7.75 10.01 -5.64
N GLU A 74 8.90 10.57 -6.04
CA GLU A 74 9.87 9.93 -6.94
C GLU A 74 9.26 9.41 -8.26
N GLY A 75 8.19 10.04 -8.74
CA GLY A 75 7.48 9.65 -9.96
C GLY A 75 6.43 8.53 -9.78
N ILE A 76 6.22 8.06 -8.55
CA ILE A 76 5.13 7.16 -8.17
C ILE A 76 3.96 7.99 -7.65
N GLN A 77 2.73 7.65 -8.05
CA GLN A 77 1.48 8.15 -7.48
C GLN A 77 0.78 7.05 -6.69
#